data_AF-A0A7W6JNQ9-F1
#
_entry.id   AF-A0A7W6JNQ9-F1
#
_cell.length_a   1.000
_cell.length_b   1.000
_cell.length_c   1.000
_cell.angle_alpha   90.00
_cell.angle_beta   90.00
_cell.angle_gamma   90.00
#
_symmetry.space_group_name_H-M   'P 1'
#
loop_
_entity.id
_entity.type
_entity.pdbx_description
1 polymer ?
#
loop_
_entity_poly.entity_id
_entity_poly.type
_entity_poly.pdbx_seq_one_letter_code
_entity_poly.pdbx_strand_id
1 'polypeptide(L)' 'MGWRHLHVGRKGDNLTIQNHRVWLEEWRWINAETVRLPDPMVPADILSHMICEIGPKTRPVRFAAHKLQSELWSFYIPD' A
#
# COMPACT_ATOMS: atom_id res chain seq x y z
N MET A 1 -14.86 1.71 8.34
CA MET A 1 -14.01 1.98 7.17
C MET A 1 -12.84 1.02 7.28
N GLY A 2 -12.94 -0.13 6.61
CA GLY A 2 -11.95 -1.20 6.72
C GLY A 2 -10.83 -1.01 5.70
N TRP A 3 -9.76 -1.77 5.91
CA TRP A 3 -8.68 -1.92 4.94
C TRP A 3 -8.61 -3.40 4.58
N ARG A 4 -8.56 -3.68 3.28
CA ARG A 4 -8.49 -5.04 2.76
C ARG A 4 -7.12 -5.31 2.20
N HIS A 5 -6.56 -6.46 2.57
CA HIS A 5 -5.31 -6.94 1.99
C HIS A 5 -5.48 -7.07 0.48
N LEU A 6 -4.54 -6.46 -0.26
CA LEU A 6 -4.54 -6.50 -1.71
C LEU A 6 -3.41 -7.39 -2.24
N HIS A 7 -2.17 -7.18 -1.80
CA HIS A 7 -1.01 -7.78 -2.44
C HIS A 7 0.23 -7.81 -1.53
N VAL A 8 1.09 -8.80 -1.75
CA VAL A 8 2.47 -8.82 -1.26
C VAL A 8 3.39 -9.05 -2.44
N GLY A 9 4.37 -8.18 -2.63
CA GLY A 9 5.24 -8.25 -3.80
C GLY A 9 6.51 -7.45 -3.67
N ARG A 10 7.38 -7.56 -4.68
CA ARG A 10 8.65 -6.84 -4.72
C ARG A 10 8.49 -5.49 -5.40
N LYS A 11 9.38 -4.57 -5.07
CA LYS A 11 9.51 -3.31 -5.82
C LYS A 11 9.69 -3.59 -7.32
N GLY A 12 8.88 -2.94 -8.15
CA GLY A 12 8.94 -3.06 -9.60
C GLY A 12 8.16 -4.24 -10.18
N ASP A 13 7.33 -4.93 -9.38
CA ASP A 13 6.40 -5.91 -9.92
C ASP A 13 5.25 -5.27 -10.72
N ASN A 14 4.30 -6.09 -11.17
CA ASN A 14 3.19 -5.66 -12.02
C ASN A 14 1.92 -5.27 -11.23
N LEU A 15 2.04 -4.94 -9.93
CA LEU A 15 0.88 -4.52 -9.14
C LEU A 15 0.15 -3.34 -9.79
N THR A 16 -1.16 -3.52 -10.00
CA THR A 16 -2.06 -2.46 -10.46
C THR A 16 -3.18 -2.22 -9.46
N ILE A 17 -3.49 -0.95 -9.21
CA ILE A 17 -4.62 -0.54 -8.37
C ILE A 17 -5.46 0.44 -9.18
N GLN A 18 -6.72 0.09 -9.44
CA GLN A 18 -7.63 0.89 -10.27
C GLN A 18 -6.99 1.33 -11.61
N ASN A 19 -6.33 0.40 -12.30
CA ASN A 19 -5.58 0.60 -13.56
C ASN A 19 -4.30 1.45 -13.48
N HIS A 20 -3.86 1.87 -12.30
CA HIS A 20 -2.56 2.52 -12.11
C HIS A 20 -1.48 1.48 -11.78
N ARG A 21 -0.36 1.51 -12.51
CA ARG A 21 0.82 0.67 -12.22
C ARG A 21 1.56 1.28 -11.05
N VAL A 22 1.37 0.72 -9.87
CA VAL A 22 1.77 1.34 -8.59
C VAL A 22 3.25 1.73 -8.58
N TRP A 23 4.13 0.86 -9.06
CA TRP A 23 5.58 1.10 -9.05
C TRP A 23 6.09 2.09 -10.10
N LEU A 24 5.28 2.45 -11.09
CA LEU A 24 5.63 3.42 -12.13
C LEU A 24 5.07 4.82 -11.83
N GLU A 25 4.32 4.96 -10.74
CA GLU A 25 3.70 6.20 -10.31
C GLU A 25 4.50 6.83 -9.17
N GLU A 26 4.39 8.15 -9.02
CA GLU A 26 4.93 8.84 -7.86
C GLU A 26 4.02 8.60 -6.64
N TRP A 27 4.59 8.05 -5.57
CA TRP A 27 3.87 7.82 -4.33
C TRP A 27 3.90 9.07 -3.47
N ARG A 28 2.72 9.55 -3.09
CA ARG A 28 2.57 10.68 -2.18
C ARG A 28 2.11 10.18 -0.82
N TRP A 29 2.95 10.32 0.21
CA TRP A 29 2.54 10.02 1.58
C TRP A 29 1.62 11.14 2.10
N ILE A 30 0.38 10.78 2.41
CA ILE A 30 -0.63 11.72 2.88
C ILE A 30 -0.37 12.07 4.34
N ASN A 31 -0.13 13.34 4.64
CA ASN A 31 -0.08 13.89 6.00
C ASN A 31 0.85 13.16 7.00
N ALA A 32 1.84 12.39 6.51
CA ALA A 32 2.59 11.45 7.33
C ALA A 32 1.72 10.43 8.11
N GLU A 33 0.50 10.18 7.66
CA GLU A 33 -0.47 9.29 8.31
C GLU A 33 -0.11 7.82 8.07
N THR A 34 -0.35 7.02 9.11
CA THR A 34 -0.16 5.57 9.05
C THR A 34 -1.40 4.84 9.55
N VAL A 35 -1.57 3.61 9.10
CA VAL A 35 -2.61 2.70 9.58
C VAL A 35 -1.99 1.40 10.09
N ARG A 36 -2.49 0.91 11.22
CA ARG A 36 -2.06 -0.35 11.82
C ARG A 36 -2.84 -1.50 11.20
N LEU A 37 -2.15 -2.37 10.46
CA LEU A 37 -2.74 -3.50 9.72
C LEU A 37 -1.90 -4.77 9.96
N PRO A 38 -2.53 -5.96 9.90
CA PRO A 38 -1.80 -7.21 10.11
C PRO A 38 -0.71 -7.42 9.05
N ASP A 39 0.39 -8.08 9.43
CA ASP A 39 1.35 -8.63 8.48
C ASP A 39 0.66 -9.78 7.70
N PRO A 40 0.53 -9.69 6.37
CA PRO A 40 -0.10 -10.74 5.59
C PRO A 40 0.66 -12.08 5.60
N MET A 41 1.95 -12.09 5.96
CA MET A 41 2.75 -13.30 6.11
C MET A 41 2.70 -13.87 7.53
N VAL A 42 2.52 -13.01 8.54
CA VAL A 42 2.41 -13.40 9.96
C VAL A 42 1.26 -12.62 10.61
N PRO A 43 -0.01 -13.05 10.47
CA PRO A 43 -1.18 -12.24 10.86
C PRO A 43 -1.27 -11.85 12.35
N ALA A 44 -0.47 -12.48 13.22
CA ALA A 44 -0.36 -12.11 14.63
C ALA A 44 0.39 -10.77 14.83
N ASP A 45 1.24 -10.39 13.87
CA ASP A 45 2.00 -9.15 13.91
C ASP A 45 1.20 -8.01 13.29
N ILE A 46 1.25 -6.84 13.93
CA ILE A 46 0.57 -5.62 13.45
C ILE A 46 1.62 -4.59 13.04
N LEU A 47 1.63 -4.25 11.76
CA LEU A 47 2.59 -3.33 11.15
C LEU A 47 1.97 -1.96 10.88
N SER A 48 2.81 -0.92 10.94
CA SER A 48 2.42 0.46 10.62
C SER A 48 2.63 0.74 9.14
N HIS A 49 1.54 0.80 8.36
CA HIS A 49 1.58 1.04 6.92
C HIS A 49 1.38 2.53 6.62
N MET A 50 2.19 3.09 5.73
CA MET A 50 2.01 4.47 5.24
C MET A 50 0.77 4.54 4.37
N ILE A 51 -0.03 5.60 4.52
CA ILE A 51 -1.15 5.87 3.61
C ILE A 51 -0.61 6.69 2.43
N CYS A 52 -0.64 6.09 1.24
CA CYS A 52 -0.11 6.67 0.02
C CYS A 52 -1.21 6.95 -1.00
N GLU A 53 -0.98 7.97 -1.82
CA GLU A 53 -1.75 8.27 -3.01
C GLU A 53 -0.88 8.19 -4.27
N ILE A 54 -1.44 7.65 -5.35
CA ILE A 54 -0.88 7.71 -6.71
C ILE A 54 -1.89 8.32 -7.68
N GLY A 55 -1.44 8.68 -8.88
CA GLY A 55 -2.27 9.30 -9.91
C GLY A 55 -2.61 10.77 -9.66
N PRO A 56 -3.58 11.34 -10.42
CA PRO A 56 -3.90 12.75 -10.38
C PRO A 56 -4.40 13.23 -8.99
N LYS A 57 -4.02 14.44 -8.58
CA LYS A 57 -4.46 15.03 -7.29
C LYS A 57 -5.97 15.24 -7.19
N THR A 58 -6.66 15.38 -8.32
CA THR A 58 -8.12 15.56 -8.39
C THR A 58 -8.89 14.28 -8.13
N ARG A 59 -8.28 13.11 -8.40
CA ARG A 59 -8.88 11.79 -8.19
C ARG A 59 -7.77 10.78 -7.90
N PRO A 60 -7.14 10.85 -6.72
CA PRO A 60 -6.04 9.98 -6.38
C PRO A 60 -6.53 8.57 -6.05
N VAL A 61 -5.69 7.58 -6.30
CA VAL A 61 -5.88 6.21 -5.81
C VAL A 61 -5.16 6.07 -4.49
N ARG A 62 -5.89 5.71 -3.44
CA ARG A 62 -5.36 5.49 -2.09
C ARG A 62 -5.06 4.03 -1.83
N PHE A 63 -3.94 3.78 -1.17
CA PHE A 63 -3.55 2.46 -0.65
C PHE A 63 -2.67 2.64 0.58
N ALA A 64 -2.55 1.59 1.39
CA ALA A 64 -1.58 1.53 2.47
C ALA A 64 -0.44 0.60 2.10
N ALA A 65 0.80 1.00 2.39
CA ALA A 65 1.99 0.24 2.04
C ALA A 65 2.99 0.16 3.19
N HIS A 66 3.66 -0.99 3.33
CA HIS A 66 4.75 -1.17 4.27
C HIS A 66 5.85 -2.01 3.62
N LYS A 67 7.11 -1.65 3.85
CA LYS A 67 8.25 -2.44 3.41
C LYS A 67 8.49 -3.57 4.41
N LEU A 68 8.25 -4.80 3.99
CA LEU A 68 8.54 -6.00 4.75
C LEU A 68 10.04 -6.34 4.65
N GLN A 69 10.43 -7.45 5.29
CA GLN A 69 11.77 -8.02 5.15
C GLN A 69 12.06 -8.43 3.68
N SER A 70 13.34 -8.51 3.30
CA SER A 70 13.78 -9.06 2.00
C SER A 70 13.20 -8.37 0.75
N GLU A 71 13.13 -7.03 0.76
CA GLU A 71 12.65 -6.20 -0.37
C GLU A 71 11.18 -6.44 -0.77
N LEU A 72 10.41 -7.12 0.07
CA LEU A 72 8.97 -7.28 -0.09
C LEU A 72 8.22 -6.06 0.43
N TRP A 73 7.01 -5.87 -0.09
CA TRP A 73 6.09 -4.82 0.28
C TRP A 73 4.69 -5.39 0.42
N SER A 74 4.00 -5.04 1.49
CA SER A 74 2.58 -5.33 1.69
C SER A 74 1.73 -4.15 1.25
N PHE A 75 0.58 -4.45 0.65
CA PHE A 75 -0.36 -3.48 0.12
C PHE A 75 -1.78 -3.78 0.59
N TYR A 76 -2.47 -2.72 1.00
CA TYR A 76 -3.87 -2.73 1.37
C TYR A 76 -4.61 -1.62 0.65
N ILE A 77 -5.90 -1.82 0.39
CA ILE A 77 -6.78 -0.77 -0.14
C ILE A 77 -7.93 -0.51 0.83
N PRO A 78 -8.49 0.72 0.85
CA PRO A 78 -9.72 1.00 1.59
C PRO A 78 -10.87 0.13 1.08
N ASP A 79 -11.74 -0.33 1.99
CA ASP A 79 -13.06 -0.90 1.65
C ASP A 79 -14.02 0.14 1.07
#